data_AF-A0A522UYV7-F1
#
_entry.id   AF-A0A522UYV7-F1
#
_cell.length_a   1.000
_cell.length_b   1.000
_cell.length_c   1.000
_cell.angle_alpha   90.00
_cell.angle_beta   90.00
_cell.angle_gamma   90.00
#
_symmetry.space_group_name_H-M   'P 1'
#
loop_
_entity.id
_entity.type
_entity.pdbx_description
1 polymer ?
#
loop_
_entity_poly.entity_id
_entity_poly.type
_entity_poly.pdbx_seq_one_letter_code
_entity_poly.pdbx_strand_id
1 'polypeptide(L)'
;MNNKYTPECPFCGRQIERPSDIKTEFGFVFGGRCGCGARYVCDPTGRNSGEAFMECLALAKGDWEIGSMEDSDYRTAEMDYDSKRHARIYSKSLADSAGKLVFVRMGASQVKEGISKEAVKNIQASGSKRKTKELIREWLETNDLEAIAVLSLSDKSVIKTLIAMSYDKEIVSGWRAMEAMGIVARELSRESVEVVRDAIRRLLWSMGEESGGIGWSAAEMLGEIIMNNPGAFSDIVPIVWSFKDEEMFRAGVVRAMGRVGSVRPDLVLFALPEMRPLLDDPNPNVRAQTAWALGVLNDKDSVGMLTALSRDEAAVDFYQDGELHKSTVGLISNAAKDKCGQ
;
A
#
# COMPACT_ATOMS: atom_id res chain seq x y z
N MET A 1 -17.71 -6.32 -18.77
CA MET A 1 -17.04 -6.12 -17.46
C MET A 1 -16.71 -4.65 -17.32
N ASN A 2 -17.38 -3.95 -16.40
CA ASN A 2 -17.15 -2.52 -16.14
C ASN A 2 -15.95 -2.37 -15.20
N ASN A 3 -14.73 -2.22 -15.73
CA ASN A 3 -13.59 -1.78 -14.92
C ASN A 3 -13.85 -0.32 -14.49
N LYS A 4 -14.15 -0.11 -13.20
CA LYS A 4 -14.42 1.20 -12.59
C LYS A 4 -13.36 1.52 -11.53
N TYR A 5 -12.08 1.34 -11.85
CA TYR A 5 -11.02 1.73 -10.92
C TYR A 5 -10.69 3.20 -11.13
N THR A 6 -10.94 4.04 -10.13
CA THR A 6 -10.55 5.44 -10.16
C THR A 6 -9.02 5.53 -10.32
N PRO A 7 -8.49 6.35 -11.24
CA PRO A 7 -7.06 6.50 -11.40
C PRO A 7 -6.47 7.20 -10.16
N GLU A 8 -5.33 6.67 -9.71
CA GLU A 8 -4.62 7.16 -8.53
C GLU A 8 -3.19 7.52 -8.88
N CYS A 9 -2.63 8.47 -8.14
CA CYS A 9 -1.24 8.86 -8.28
C CYS A 9 -0.34 7.68 -7.82
N PRO A 10 0.52 7.14 -8.70
CA PRO A 10 1.36 5.98 -8.38
C PRO A 10 2.42 6.28 -7.30
N PHE A 11 2.64 7.56 -6.99
CA PHE A 11 3.63 7.98 -5.99
C PHE A 11 3.04 8.23 -4.59
N CYS A 12 1.72 8.36 -4.45
CA CYS A 12 1.10 8.68 -3.16
C CYS A 12 -0.28 8.07 -2.92
N GLY A 13 -0.83 7.30 -3.88
CA GLY A 13 -2.12 6.62 -3.75
C GLY A 13 -3.35 7.53 -3.72
N ARG A 14 -3.21 8.85 -3.91
CA ARG A 14 -4.38 9.75 -3.96
C ARG A 14 -5.06 9.62 -5.31
N GLN A 15 -6.38 9.62 -5.31
CA GLN A 15 -7.17 9.77 -6.54
C GLN A 15 -6.75 11.05 -7.26
N ILE A 16 -6.55 10.93 -8.58
CA ILE A 16 -6.24 12.08 -9.41
C ILE A 16 -7.51 12.60 -10.07
N GLU A 17 -7.51 13.90 -10.35
CA GLU A 17 -8.57 14.52 -11.13
C GLU A 17 -8.50 14.10 -12.60
N ARG A 18 -9.59 14.34 -13.33
CA ARG A 18 -9.63 14.11 -14.77
C ARG A 18 -8.62 15.04 -15.45
N PRO A 19 -7.77 14.53 -16.38
CA PRO A 19 -6.89 15.38 -17.17
C PRO A 19 -7.68 16.49 -17.87
N SER A 20 -7.06 17.65 -17.96
CA SER A 20 -7.61 18.87 -18.56
C SER A 20 -6.53 19.60 -19.35
N ASP A 21 -6.93 20.52 -20.21
CA ASP A 21 -6.00 21.30 -21.01
C ASP A 21 -5.23 22.30 -20.14
N ILE A 22 -3.93 22.08 -19.99
CA ILE A 22 -3.00 22.98 -19.33
C ILE A 22 -2.34 23.83 -20.41
N LYS A 23 -2.55 25.15 -20.36
CA LYS A 23 -1.90 26.09 -21.27
C LYS A 23 -0.41 26.20 -20.95
N THR A 24 0.44 25.97 -21.95
CA THR A 24 1.90 26.13 -21.89
C THR A 24 2.36 27.11 -22.96
N GLU A 25 3.66 27.42 -23.00
CA GLU A 25 4.24 28.31 -24.01
C GLU A 25 4.26 27.69 -25.43
N PHE A 26 4.22 26.36 -25.55
CA PHE A 26 4.23 25.64 -26.82
C PHE A 26 2.86 25.06 -27.22
N GLY A 27 1.80 25.31 -26.44
CA GLY A 27 0.45 24.85 -26.77
C GLY A 27 -0.36 24.44 -25.54
N PHE A 28 -1.08 23.32 -25.66
CA PHE A 28 -1.87 22.75 -24.58
C PHE A 28 -1.37 21.34 -24.30
N VAL A 29 -1.13 21.04 -23.02
CA VAL A 29 -0.81 19.70 -22.55
C VAL A 29 -2.03 19.15 -21.82
N PHE A 30 -2.51 17.99 -22.24
CA PHE A 30 -3.68 17.36 -21.63
C PHE A 30 -3.27 16.57 -20.38
N GLY A 31 -3.42 17.15 -19.19
CA GLY A 31 -2.83 16.61 -17.97
C GLY A 31 -3.35 17.20 -16.68
N GLY A 32 -2.59 17.04 -15.61
CA GLY A 32 -2.94 17.56 -14.28
C GLY A 32 -1.83 17.45 -13.24
N ARG A 33 -2.18 17.72 -11.99
CA ARG A 33 -1.27 17.69 -10.85
C ARG A 33 -1.87 16.91 -9.69
N CYS A 34 -1.05 16.13 -9.01
CA CYS A 34 -1.39 15.54 -7.72
C CYS A 34 -0.83 16.41 -6.58
N GLY A 35 -1.56 16.46 -5.45
CA GLY A 35 -1.13 17.19 -4.24
C GLY A 35 0.19 16.71 -3.63
N CYS A 36 0.73 15.55 -4.05
CA CYS A 36 2.07 15.10 -3.67
C CYS A 36 3.21 15.75 -4.49
N GLY A 37 2.87 16.62 -5.44
CA GLY A 37 3.83 17.26 -6.34
C GLY A 37 4.10 16.51 -7.65
N ALA A 38 3.45 15.37 -7.89
CA ALA A 38 3.53 14.69 -9.18
C ALA A 38 2.71 15.42 -10.24
N ARG A 39 3.19 15.41 -11.47
CA ARG A 39 2.45 15.76 -12.68
C ARG A 39 2.01 14.48 -13.39
N TYR A 40 0.94 14.59 -14.15
CA TYR A 40 0.53 13.55 -15.07
C TYR A 40 0.05 14.15 -16.38
N VAL A 41 0.34 13.46 -17.48
CA VAL A 41 -0.09 13.80 -18.83
C VAL A 41 -0.77 12.59 -19.43
N CYS A 42 -1.87 12.81 -20.13
CA CYS A 42 -2.67 11.79 -20.77
C CYS A 42 -2.35 11.76 -22.26
N ASP A 43 -1.91 10.61 -22.77
CA ASP A 43 -1.94 10.26 -24.18
C ASP A 43 -3.22 9.47 -24.45
N PRO A 44 -4.26 10.07 -25.07
CA PRO A 44 -5.51 9.37 -25.32
C PRO A 44 -5.38 8.21 -26.30
N THR A 45 -4.30 8.16 -27.09
CA THR A 45 -4.08 7.14 -28.13
C THR A 45 -3.31 5.93 -27.61
N GLY A 46 -2.55 6.11 -26.53
CA GLY A 46 -1.64 5.12 -25.96
C GLY A 46 -0.39 4.84 -26.80
N ARG A 47 -0.20 5.54 -27.94
CA ARG A 47 0.87 5.32 -28.92
C ARG A 47 1.99 6.36 -28.86
N ASN A 48 1.77 7.46 -28.15
CA ASN A 48 2.67 8.62 -28.06
C ASN A 48 3.16 8.84 -26.62
N SER A 49 3.37 7.76 -25.85
CA SER A 49 3.80 7.88 -24.45
C SER A 49 5.14 8.59 -24.27
N GLY A 50 6.03 8.53 -25.29
CA GLY A 50 7.29 9.28 -25.29
C GLY A 50 7.10 10.80 -25.34
N GLU A 51 6.15 11.29 -26.13
CA GLU A 51 5.83 12.72 -26.20
C GLU A 51 5.15 13.17 -24.89
N ALA A 52 4.16 12.41 -24.43
CA ALA A 52 3.50 12.66 -23.14
C ALA A 52 4.49 12.65 -21.96
N PHE A 53 5.53 11.81 -22.01
CA PHE A 53 6.61 11.82 -21.03
C PHE A 53 7.39 13.13 -21.04
N MET A 54 7.84 13.60 -22.21
CA MET A 54 8.59 14.85 -22.33
C MET A 54 7.77 16.05 -21.84
N GLU A 55 6.49 16.12 -22.20
CA GLU A 55 5.57 17.15 -21.71
C GLU A 55 5.37 17.06 -20.19
N CYS A 56 5.21 15.84 -19.66
CA CYS A 56 5.03 15.63 -18.22
C CYS A 56 6.28 16.02 -17.42
N LEU A 57 7.46 15.74 -17.98
CA LEU A 57 8.75 16.11 -17.40
C LEU A 57 8.95 17.62 -17.38
N ALA A 58 8.68 18.30 -18.49
CA ALA A 58 8.73 19.77 -18.55
C ALA A 58 7.75 20.41 -17.56
N LEU A 59 6.52 19.90 -17.46
CA LEU A 59 5.53 20.37 -16.48
C LEU A 59 5.95 20.11 -15.02
N ALA A 60 6.69 19.03 -14.76
CA ALA A 60 7.17 18.67 -13.43
C ALA A 60 8.36 19.53 -13.01
N LYS A 61 9.29 19.79 -13.94
CA LYS A 61 10.44 20.67 -13.74
C LYS A 61 10.02 22.14 -13.62
N GLY A 62 9.04 22.56 -14.43
CA GLY A 62 8.54 23.93 -14.50
C GLY A 62 9.16 24.76 -15.64
N ASP A 63 10.02 24.16 -16.47
CA ASP A 63 10.61 24.72 -17.68
C ASP A 63 10.82 23.62 -18.72
N TRP A 64 11.14 24.01 -19.96
CA TRP A 64 11.32 23.10 -21.10
C TRP A 64 12.78 22.74 -21.39
N GLU A 65 13.73 23.19 -20.56
CA GLU A 65 15.16 22.87 -20.69
C GLU A 65 15.49 21.52 -20.03
N ILE A 66 14.83 20.45 -20.47
CA ILE A 66 14.95 19.11 -19.85
C ILE A 66 16.17 18.30 -20.33
N GLY A 67 16.95 18.81 -21.30
CA GLY A 67 18.06 18.10 -21.93
C GLY A 67 19.29 17.84 -21.04
N SER A 68 19.38 18.49 -19.88
CA SER A 68 20.48 18.30 -18.91
C SER A 68 20.09 17.44 -17.71
N MET A 69 18.91 16.81 -17.73
CA MET A 69 18.42 16.01 -16.61
C MET A 69 19.01 14.60 -16.64
N GLU A 70 19.35 14.08 -15.47
CA GLU A 70 19.71 12.68 -15.28
C GLU A 70 18.49 11.87 -14.83
N ASP A 71 18.49 10.55 -15.08
CA ASP A 71 17.39 9.66 -14.63
C ASP A 71 17.24 9.59 -13.10
N SER A 72 18.24 10.07 -12.36
CA SER A 72 18.22 10.22 -10.89
C SER A 72 17.40 11.44 -10.43
N ASP A 73 17.17 12.43 -11.30
CA ASP A 73 16.53 13.71 -10.96
C ASP A 73 15.00 13.61 -10.86
N TYR A 74 14.40 12.50 -11.28
CA TYR A 74 12.96 12.32 -11.32
C TYR A 74 12.55 10.84 -11.22
N ARG A 75 11.28 10.61 -10.90
CA ARG A 75 10.66 9.29 -10.94
C ARG A 75 9.51 9.32 -11.92
N THR A 76 9.37 8.23 -12.66
CA THR A 76 8.32 8.04 -13.66
C THR A 76 7.42 6.87 -13.30
N ALA A 77 6.19 6.91 -13.81
CA ALA A 77 5.28 5.78 -13.80
C ALA A 77 4.26 5.92 -14.94
N GLU A 78 3.77 4.79 -15.43
CA GLU A 78 2.70 4.76 -16.44
C GLU A 78 1.51 3.93 -15.94
N MET A 79 0.32 4.25 -16.43
CA MET A 79 -0.83 3.35 -16.34
C MET A 79 -1.74 3.46 -17.56
N ASP A 80 -2.38 2.34 -17.89
CA ASP A 80 -3.42 2.31 -18.91
C ASP A 80 -4.68 3.01 -18.38
N TYR A 81 -5.32 3.79 -19.25
CA TYR A 81 -6.34 4.77 -18.88
C TYR A 81 -7.48 4.85 -19.91
N ASP A 82 -8.72 4.69 -19.43
CA ASP A 82 -9.94 4.96 -20.17
C ASP A 82 -10.31 6.45 -20.03
N SER A 83 -9.99 7.23 -21.06
CA SER A 83 -10.29 8.66 -21.11
C SER A 83 -11.77 8.97 -21.06
N LYS A 84 -12.65 8.09 -21.56
CA LYS A 84 -14.11 8.30 -21.53
C LYS A 84 -14.63 8.20 -20.11
N ARG A 85 -14.25 7.12 -19.42
CA ARG A 85 -14.76 6.77 -18.08
C ARG A 85 -13.96 7.39 -16.93
N HIS A 86 -12.81 7.99 -17.21
CA HIS A 86 -11.85 8.39 -16.19
C HIS A 86 -11.53 7.22 -15.25
N ALA A 87 -11.04 6.13 -15.84
CA ALA A 87 -10.78 4.88 -15.13
C ALA A 87 -9.41 4.31 -15.51
N ARG A 88 -8.71 3.75 -14.53
CA ARG A 88 -7.50 2.95 -14.76
C ARG A 88 -7.88 1.56 -15.29
N ILE A 89 -7.12 1.08 -16.26
CA ILE A 89 -7.27 -0.25 -16.87
C ILE A 89 -6.15 -1.16 -16.33
N TYR A 90 -6.51 -2.39 -15.94
CA TYR A 90 -5.56 -3.40 -15.46
C TYR A 90 -5.46 -4.64 -16.36
N SER A 91 -6.43 -4.85 -17.26
CA SER A 91 -6.51 -6.05 -18.10
C SER A 91 -5.78 -5.87 -19.44
N LYS A 92 -4.82 -6.75 -19.74
CA LYS A 92 -4.08 -6.78 -21.02
C LYS A 92 -4.96 -6.88 -22.26
N SER A 93 -6.16 -7.48 -22.19
CA SER A 93 -7.04 -7.65 -23.36
C SER A 93 -7.67 -6.35 -23.89
N LEU A 94 -7.61 -5.25 -23.12
CA LEU A 94 -8.00 -3.90 -23.57
C LEU A 94 -6.80 -2.99 -23.88
N ALA A 95 -5.57 -3.42 -23.59
CA ALA A 95 -4.38 -2.59 -23.62
C ALA A 95 -4.00 -2.09 -25.04
N ASP A 96 -4.31 -2.86 -26.09
CA ASP A 96 -3.96 -2.50 -27.48
C ASP A 96 -4.73 -1.27 -28.03
N SER A 97 -5.72 -0.75 -27.28
CA SER A 97 -6.50 0.45 -27.64
C SER A 97 -6.76 1.41 -26.47
N ALA A 98 -6.08 1.21 -25.34
CA ALA A 98 -6.22 2.05 -24.16
C ALA A 98 -5.35 3.31 -24.27
N GLY A 99 -5.84 4.45 -23.78
CA GLY A 99 -4.99 5.61 -23.55
C GLY A 99 -4.00 5.34 -22.42
N LYS A 100 -3.01 6.21 -22.25
CA LYS A 100 -2.01 6.13 -21.19
C LYS A 100 -1.97 7.40 -20.37
N LEU A 101 -1.76 7.25 -19.07
CA LEU A 101 -1.33 8.34 -18.20
C LEU A 101 0.13 8.15 -17.87
N VAL A 102 0.94 9.15 -18.19
CA VAL A 102 2.36 9.23 -17.85
C VAL A 102 2.52 10.17 -16.67
N PHE A 103 3.15 9.69 -15.61
CA PHE A 103 3.38 10.43 -14.39
C PHE A 103 4.86 10.75 -14.24
N VAL A 104 5.14 12.00 -13.85
CA VAL A 104 6.49 12.42 -13.47
C VAL A 104 6.42 13.10 -12.11
N ARG A 105 7.36 12.74 -11.24
CA ARG A 105 7.60 13.43 -9.98
C ARG A 105 9.08 13.71 -9.85
N MET A 106 9.43 14.97 -9.68
CA MET A 106 10.81 15.37 -9.42
C MET A 106 11.37 14.58 -8.23
N GLY A 107 12.61 14.13 -8.38
CA GLY A 107 13.46 13.60 -7.33
C GLY A 107 13.53 14.63 -6.21
N ALA A 108 13.70 14.16 -4.98
CA ALA A 108 13.61 15.03 -3.82
C ALA A 108 14.84 15.94 -3.71
N SER A 109 14.92 16.97 -4.55
CA SER A 109 15.55 18.22 -4.19
C SER A 109 14.55 19.00 -3.32
N GLN A 110 14.64 18.74 -2.02
CA GLN A 110 14.13 19.58 -0.92
C GLN A 110 12.66 20.04 -0.99
N VAL A 111 11.67 19.14 -0.90
CA VAL A 111 10.33 19.55 -0.41
C VAL A 111 9.64 18.45 0.39
N LYS A 112 9.98 18.39 1.69
CA LYS A 112 9.08 18.23 2.86
C LYS A 112 9.94 18.14 4.12
N GLU A 113 10.66 19.22 4.40
CA GLU A 113 11.48 19.37 5.60
C GLU A 113 10.86 20.50 6.42
N GLY A 114 10.09 20.15 7.44
CA GLY A 114 9.49 21.17 8.28
C GLY A 114 8.96 20.66 9.61
N ILE A 115 8.73 19.35 9.76
CA ILE A 115 8.18 18.82 11.01
C ILE A 115 9.07 17.74 11.64
N SER A 116 9.96 17.08 10.89
CA SER A 116 10.71 15.92 11.40
C SER A 116 12.22 16.09 11.57
N LYS A 117 12.88 17.04 10.88
CA LYS A 117 14.36 17.11 10.91
C LYS A 117 14.93 17.68 12.19
N GLU A 118 14.29 18.66 12.83
CA GLU A 118 14.76 19.20 14.11
C GLU A 118 14.54 18.23 15.26
N ALA A 119 13.41 17.52 15.28
CA ALA A 119 13.16 16.45 16.24
C ALA A 119 14.20 15.32 16.09
N VAL A 120 14.44 14.83 14.86
CA VAL A 120 15.40 13.75 14.59
C VAL A 120 16.86 14.19 14.86
N LYS A 121 17.25 15.42 14.52
CA LYS A 121 18.58 15.98 14.88
C LYS A 121 18.79 16.05 16.39
N ASN A 122 17.78 16.49 17.13
CA ASN A 122 17.86 16.61 18.59
C ASN A 122 17.91 15.24 19.29
N ILE A 123 17.28 14.21 18.71
CA ILE A 123 17.33 12.83 19.21
C ILE A 123 18.72 12.22 18.98
N GLN A 124 19.29 12.38 17.78
CA GLN A 124 20.61 11.88 17.40
C GLN A 124 21.74 12.46 18.25
N ALA A 125 21.63 13.72 18.67
CA ALA A 125 22.61 14.37 19.55
C ALA A 125 22.72 13.70 20.94
N SER A 126 21.75 12.87 21.34
CA SER A 126 21.71 12.24 22.68
C SER A 126 22.14 10.76 22.74
N GLY A 127 22.43 10.13 21.59
CA GLY A 127 23.22 8.88 21.50
C GLY A 127 22.69 7.58 22.15
N SER A 128 21.51 7.56 22.80
CA SER A 128 21.04 6.38 23.54
C SER A 128 20.02 5.54 22.76
N LYS A 129 20.39 4.30 22.39
CA LYS A 129 19.47 3.30 21.79
C LYS A 129 18.20 3.05 22.62
N ARG A 130 18.29 3.16 23.94
CA ARG A 130 17.16 3.01 24.86
C ARG A 130 16.11 4.11 24.63
N LYS A 131 16.58 5.34 24.38
CA LYS A 131 15.74 6.51 24.10
C LYS A 131 15.04 6.38 22.75
N THR A 132 15.70 5.82 21.73
CA THR A 132 15.07 5.56 20.41
C THR A 132 13.87 4.62 20.53
N LYS A 133 14.00 3.53 21.31
CA LYS A 133 12.89 2.57 21.51
C LYS A 133 11.72 3.20 22.27
N GLU A 134 11.99 4.07 23.23
CA GLU A 134 10.96 4.80 23.99
C GLU A 134 10.19 5.77 23.10
N LEU A 135 10.87 6.50 22.21
CA LEU A 135 10.25 7.41 21.24
C LEU A 135 9.39 6.68 20.20
N ILE A 136 9.88 5.57 19.66
CA ILE A 136 9.07 4.75 18.72
C ILE A 136 7.78 4.30 19.42
N ARG A 137 7.85 3.91 20.71
CA ARG A 137 6.65 3.52 21.46
C ARG A 137 5.67 4.69 21.59
N GLU A 138 6.14 5.86 21.98
CA GLU A 138 5.31 7.07 22.09
C GLU A 138 4.63 7.42 20.75
N TRP A 139 5.37 7.36 19.64
CA TRP A 139 4.82 7.61 18.31
C TRP A 139 3.82 6.55 17.87
N LEU A 140 4.01 5.28 18.24
CA LEU A 140 2.99 4.25 18.02
C LEU A 140 1.74 4.50 18.89
N GLU A 141 1.88 4.96 20.12
CA GLU A 141 0.74 5.31 21.00
C GLU A 141 -0.03 6.54 20.50
N THR A 142 0.66 7.51 19.92
CA THR A 142 0.08 8.75 19.37
C THR A 142 -0.25 8.67 17.88
N ASN A 143 0.01 7.53 17.25
CA ASN A 143 -0.19 7.26 15.81
C ASN A 143 0.61 8.19 14.87
N ASP A 144 1.79 8.65 15.27
CA ASP A 144 2.73 9.42 14.43
C ASP A 144 3.68 8.49 13.68
N LEU A 145 3.14 7.75 12.71
CA LEU A 145 3.89 6.73 11.97
C LEU A 145 4.91 7.36 11.01
N GLU A 146 4.65 8.57 10.52
CA GLU A 146 5.54 9.36 9.69
C GLU A 146 6.84 9.73 10.42
N ALA A 147 6.79 10.09 11.71
CA ALA A 147 8.00 10.35 12.49
C ALA A 147 8.91 9.11 12.56
N ILE A 148 8.32 7.92 12.73
CA ILE A 148 9.05 6.65 12.70
C ILE A 148 9.71 6.42 11.33
N ALA A 149 8.98 6.70 10.24
CA ALA A 149 9.51 6.56 8.89
C ALA A 149 10.70 7.49 8.63
N VAL A 150 10.64 8.75 9.09
CA VAL A 150 11.78 9.68 8.96
C VAL A 150 12.98 9.21 9.79
N LEU A 151 12.75 8.75 11.02
CA LEU A 151 13.82 8.21 11.85
C LEU A 151 14.56 7.05 11.13
N SER A 152 13.81 6.20 10.43
CA SER A 152 14.34 5.02 9.75
C SER A 152 15.37 5.33 8.65
N LEU A 153 15.29 6.52 8.02
CA LEU A 153 16.26 6.98 7.02
C LEU A 153 17.68 7.08 7.60
N SER A 154 17.77 7.40 8.89
CA SER A 154 19.06 7.48 9.61
C SER A 154 19.39 6.26 10.45
N ASP A 155 18.37 5.52 10.93
CA ASP A 155 18.53 4.34 11.77
C ASP A 155 17.69 3.17 11.26
N LYS A 156 18.31 2.31 10.45
CA LYS A 156 17.67 1.10 9.91
C LYS A 156 17.31 0.07 11.00
N SER A 157 17.80 0.23 12.24
CA SER A 157 17.40 -0.64 13.36
C SER A 157 15.95 -0.43 13.80
N VAL A 158 15.30 0.64 13.33
CA VAL A 158 13.84 0.84 13.43
C VAL A 158 13.08 -0.39 12.94
N ILE A 159 13.52 -1.02 11.83
CA ILE A 159 12.88 -2.23 11.30
C ILE A 159 12.82 -3.34 12.36
N LYS A 160 13.95 -3.62 13.01
CA LYS A 160 14.03 -4.64 14.07
C LYS A 160 13.16 -4.27 15.26
N THR A 161 13.10 -2.99 15.60
CA THR A 161 12.27 -2.50 16.71
C THR A 161 10.78 -2.66 16.43
N LEU A 162 10.33 -2.32 15.21
CA LEU A 162 8.94 -2.50 14.78
C LEU A 162 8.53 -3.98 14.77
N ILE A 163 9.39 -4.88 14.26
CA ILE A 163 9.13 -6.33 14.33
C ILE A 163 8.88 -6.76 15.78
N ALA A 164 9.78 -6.37 16.70
CA ALA A 164 9.65 -6.75 18.11
C ALA A 164 8.42 -6.13 18.80
N MET A 165 8.00 -4.93 18.40
CA MET A 165 6.81 -4.25 18.95
C MET A 165 5.50 -4.77 18.37
N SER A 166 5.55 -5.44 17.22
CA SER A 166 4.36 -6.00 16.56
C SER A 166 3.86 -7.33 17.14
N TYR A 167 4.59 -7.95 18.07
CA TYR A 167 4.24 -9.28 18.60
C TYR A 167 2.97 -9.29 19.43
N ASP A 168 2.66 -8.20 20.12
CA ASP A 168 1.43 -8.08 20.90
C ASP A 168 0.31 -7.51 20.02
N LYS A 169 -0.57 -8.41 19.53
CA LYS A 169 -1.72 -8.06 18.70
C LYS A 169 -2.97 -7.68 19.51
N GLU A 170 -2.90 -7.71 20.84
CA GLU A 170 -4.02 -7.31 21.71
C GLU A 170 -4.04 -5.80 21.94
N ILE A 171 -2.92 -5.11 21.66
CA ILE A 171 -2.79 -3.66 21.82
C ILE A 171 -2.70 -2.94 20.47
N VAL A 172 -3.28 -1.74 20.41
CA VAL A 172 -3.30 -0.92 19.19
C VAL A 172 -1.90 -0.56 18.69
N SER A 173 -0.93 -0.36 19.59
CA SER A 173 0.44 -0.03 19.22
C SER A 173 1.15 -1.15 18.45
N GLY A 174 0.79 -2.42 18.70
CA GLY A 174 1.33 -3.55 17.95
C GLY A 174 0.87 -3.55 16.50
N TRP A 175 -0.40 -3.26 16.28
CA TRP A 175 -0.96 -3.08 14.93
C TRP A 175 -0.38 -1.87 14.20
N ARG A 176 -0.26 -0.74 14.90
CA ARG A 176 0.41 0.46 14.36
C ARG A 176 1.87 0.21 14.03
N ALA A 177 2.56 -0.70 14.73
CA ALA A 177 3.93 -1.08 14.38
C ALA A 177 4.00 -1.82 13.04
N MET A 178 2.99 -2.64 12.72
CA MET A 178 2.89 -3.30 11.42
C MET A 178 2.62 -2.27 10.31
N GLU A 179 1.70 -1.34 10.54
CA GLU A 179 1.40 -0.26 9.58
C GLU A 179 2.60 0.67 9.36
N ALA A 180 3.30 1.04 10.44
CA ALA A 180 4.54 1.80 10.37
C ALA A 180 5.62 1.09 9.55
N MET A 181 5.68 -0.25 9.57
CA MET A 181 6.61 -1.00 8.72
C MET A 181 6.38 -0.73 7.23
N GLY A 182 5.12 -0.63 6.79
CA GLY A 182 4.78 -0.28 5.41
C GLY A 182 5.26 1.12 5.02
N ILE A 183 5.06 2.10 5.90
CA ILE A 183 5.48 3.49 5.69
C ILE A 183 7.01 3.61 5.71
N VAL A 184 7.68 2.93 6.64
CA VAL A 184 9.15 2.80 6.69
C VAL A 184 9.66 2.18 5.39
N ALA A 185 9.07 1.10 4.92
CA ALA A 185 9.45 0.45 3.67
C ALA A 185 9.30 1.40 2.46
N ARG A 186 8.26 2.23 2.43
CA ARG A 186 8.05 3.27 1.40
C ARG A 186 9.16 4.30 1.37
N GLU A 187 9.61 4.79 2.52
CA GLU A 187 10.67 5.79 2.58
C GLU A 187 12.03 5.15 2.28
N LEU A 188 12.35 4.00 2.88
CA LEU A 188 13.61 3.30 2.65
C LEU A 188 13.79 2.80 1.21
N SER A 189 12.70 2.38 0.54
CA SER A 189 12.77 1.93 -0.86
C SER A 189 13.16 3.06 -1.83
N ARG A 190 13.07 4.33 -1.43
CA ARG A 190 13.55 5.46 -2.25
C ARG A 190 15.07 5.56 -2.27
N GLU A 191 15.74 5.08 -1.23
CA GLU A 191 17.20 5.04 -1.15
C GLU A 191 17.75 3.68 -1.59
N SER A 192 17.17 2.60 -1.07
CA SER A 192 17.63 1.24 -1.33
C SER A 192 16.53 0.21 -1.12
N VAL A 193 16.03 -0.33 -2.23
CA VAL A 193 15.07 -1.44 -2.24
C VAL A 193 15.62 -2.69 -1.53
N GLU A 194 16.94 -2.92 -1.58
CA GLU A 194 17.56 -4.10 -0.97
C GLU A 194 17.42 -4.14 0.56
N VAL A 195 17.42 -2.99 1.24
CA VAL A 195 17.20 -2.94 2.70
C VAL A 195 15.82 -3.51 3.04
N VAL A 196 14.82 -3.19 2.23
CA VAL A 196 13.45 -3.67 2.41
C VAL A 196 13.33 -5.13 1.97
N ARG A 197 14.00 -5.55 0.88
CA ARG A 197 14.08 -6.95 0.47
C ARG A 197 14.69 -7.84 1.56
N ASP A 198 15.72 -7.37 2.25
CA ASP A 198 16.30 -8.08 3.39
C ASP A 198 15.33 -8.21 4.57
N ALA A 199 14.54 -7.17 4.85
CA ALA A 199 13.47 -7.25 5.84
C ALA A 199 12.39 -8.27 5.43
N ILE A 200 11.96 -8.25 4.16
CA ILE A 200 11.01 -9.22 3.59
C ILE A 200 11.54 -10.65 3.74
N ARG A 201 12.80 -10.91 3.36
CA ARG A 201 13.44 -12.23 3.47
C ARG A 201 13.41 -12.74 4.91
N ARG A 202 13.69 -11.87 5.89
CA ARG A 202 13.65 -12.21 7.33
C ARG A 202 12.23 -12.50 7.82
N LEU A 203 11.24 -11.73 7.38
CA LEU A 203 9.84 -11.94 7.72
C LEU A 203 9.35 -13.29 7.14
N LEU A 204 9.62 -13.56 5.87
CA LEU A 204 9.30 -14.83 5.23
C LEU A 204 9.97 -16.02 5.93
N TRP A 205 11.25 -15.89 6.29
CA TRP A 205 11.95 -16.93 7.05
C TRP A 205 11.31 -17.17 8.42
N SER A 206 10.84 -16.12 9.10
CA SER A 206 10.14 -16.25 10.39
C SER A 206 8.74 -16.90 10.31
N MET A 207 8.23 -17.11 9.09
CA MET A 207 6.99 -17.84 8.84
C MET A 207 7.23 -19.30 8.46
N GLY A 208 8.47 -19.70 8.19
CA GLY A 208 8.80 -21.09 7.89
C GLY A 208 8.83 -21.98 9.14
N GLU A 209 8.64 -23.29 8.96
CA GLU A 209 8.63 -24.30 10.04
C GLU A 209 9.91 -24.27 10.90
N GLU A 210 11.07 -23.97 10.29
CA GLU A 210 12.38 -23.92 10.97
C GLU A 210 12.50 -22.82 12.03
N SER A 211 11.63 -21.81 11.99
CA SER A 211 11.70 -20.64 12.88
C SER A 211 11.07 -20.88 14.26
N GLY A 212 10.36 -22.00 14.46
CA GLY A 212 9.63 -22.28 15.69
C GLY A 212 8.42 -21.36 15.93
N GLY A 213 7.86 -20.75 14.86
CA GLY A 213 6.62 -19.98 14.93
C GLY A 213 6.77 -18.63 15.62
N ILE A 214 7.85 -17.88 15.39
CA ILE A 214 8.10 -16.57 16.04
C ILE A 214 7.56 -15.39 15.20
N GLY A 215 7.20 -15.60 13.93
CA GLY A 215 6.75 -14.57 13.00
C GLY A 215 5.26 -14.20 13.07
N TRP A 216 4.65 -14.07 14.25
CA TRP A 216 3.18 -14.03 14.42
C TRP A 216 2.52 -12.93 13.57
N SER A 217 3.20 -11.80 13.39
CA SER A 217 2.73 -10.61 12.65
C SER A 217 3.35 -10.44 11.26
N ALA A 218 4.15 -11.43 10.81
CA ALA A 218 4.95 -11.30 9.61
C ALA A 218 4.09 -11.17 8.35
N ALA A 219 3.00 -11.94 8.25
CA ALA A 219 2.10 -11.86 7.10
C ALA A 219 1.46 -10.47 6.98
N GLU A 220 0.97 -9.90 8.07
CA GLU A 220 0.41 -8.54 8.09
C GLU A 220 1.45 -7.50 7.70
N MET A 221 2.66 -7.58 8.27
CA MET A 221 3.75 -6.66 7.94
C MET A 221 4.15 -6.74 6.47
N LEU A 222 4.19 -7.95 5.89
CA LEU A 222 4.44 -8.13 4.46
C LEU A 222 3.32 -7.48 3.62
N GLY A 223 2.06 -7.62 4.04
CA GLY A 223 0.93 -6.90 3.44
C GLY A 223 1.12 -5.38 3.45
N GLU A 224 1.50 -4.80 4.59
CA GLU A 224 1.77 -3.37 4.74
C GLU A 224 2.93 -2.88 3.87
N ILE A 225 4.02 -3.67 3.79
CA ILE A 225 5.17 -3.37 2.93
C ILE A 225 4.75 -3.35 1.45
N ILE A 226 4.01 -4.37 1.01
CA ILE A 226 3.62 -4.53 -0.40
C ILE A 226 2.61 -3.44 -0.78
N MET A 227 1.58 -3.16 0.02
CA MET A 227 0.58 -2.13 -0.33
C MET A 227 1.19 -0.73 -0.46
N ASN A 228 2.26 -0.45 0.30
CA ASN A 228 2.95 0.83 0.26
C ASN A 228 3.93 0.95 -0.91
N ASN A 229 4.34 -0.16 -1.53
CA ASN A 229 5.23 -0.19 -2.69
C ASN A 229 4.90 -1.34 -3.67
N PRO A 230 3.68 -1.40 -4.23
CA PRO A 230 3.22 -2.60 -4.92
C PRO A 230 3.96 -2.85 -6.24
N GLY A 231 4.52 -1.82 -6.86
CA GLY A 231 5.35 -1.98 -8.06
C GLY A 231 6.70 -2.65 -7.78
N ALA A 232 7.26 -2.45 -6.58
CA ALA A 232 8.57 -2.99 -6.21
C ALA A 232 8.50 -4.40 -5.63
N PHE A 233 7.36 -4.81 -5.06
CA PHE A 233 7.22 -6.04 -4.28
C PHE A 233 6.03 -6.92 -4.69
N SER A 234 5.46 -6.72 -5.88
CA SER A 234 4.32 -7.55 -6.36
C SER A 234 4.65 -9.04 -6.46
N ASP A 235 5.92 -9.38 -6.70
CA ASP A 235 6.41 -10.75 -6.78
C ASP A 235 6.32 -11.50 -5.43
N ILE A 236 6.16 -10.79 -4.32
CA ILE A 236 6.03 -11.37 -2.98
C ILE A 236 4.59 -11.82 -2.69
N VAL A 237 3.59 -11.29 -3.41
CA VAL A 237 2.16 -11.58 -3.14
C VAL A 237 1.84 -13.08 -3.22
N PRO A 238 2.25 -13.83 -4.26
CA PRO A 238 2.00 -15.28 -4.32
C PRO A 238 2.73 -16.05 -3.21
N ILE A 239 3.90 -15.57 -2.78
CA ILE A 239 4.67 -16.18 -1.69
C ILE A 239 3.95 -15.99 -0.35
N VAL A 240 3.40 -14.81 -0.08
CA VAL A 240 2.60 -14.60 1.14
C VAL A 240 1.36 -15.51 1.13
N TRP A 241 0.69 -15.63 -0.03
CA TRP A 241 -0.48 -16.48 -0.16
C TRP A 241 -0.20 -17.97 0.07
N SER A 242 1.02 -18.45 -0.21
CA SER A 242 1.35 -19.87 0.01
C SER A 242 1.30 -20.28 1.50
N PHE A 243 1.32 -19.33 2.44
CA PHE A 243 1.18 -19.60 3.88
C PHE A 243 -0.27 -19.64 4.38
N LYS A 244 -1.27 -19.56 3.49
CA LYS A 244 -2.70 -19.55 3.91
C LYS A 244 -3.12 -20.81 4.65
N ASP A 245 -2.50 -21.94 4.36
CA ASP A 245 -2.87 -23.23 4.94
C ASP A 245 -2.30 -23.37 6.37
N GLU A 246 -1.27 -22.59 6.71
CA GLU A 246 -0.71 -22.49 8.06
C GLU A 246 -1.67 -21.76 8.99
N GLU A 247 -2.32 -22.50 9.91
CA GLU A 247 -3.37 -21.98 10.80
C GLU A 247 -2.95 -20.71 11.55
N MET A 248 -1.68 -20.67 11.98
CA MET A 248 -1.10 -19.56 12.70
C MET A 248 -1.02 -18.26 11.88
N PHE A 249 -0.81 -18.36 10.56
CA PHE A 249 -0.63 -17.19 9.69
C PHE A 249 -1.86 -16.88 8.85
N ARG A 250 -2.80 -17.81 8.71
CA ARG A 250 -3.97 -17.71 7.83
C ARG A 250 -4.70 -16.39 7.93
N ALA A 251 -5.04 -15.94 9.14
CA ALA A 251 -5.73 -14.65 9.33
C ALA A 251 -4.89 -13.46 8.84
N GLY A 252 -3.58 -13.48 9.14
CA GLY A 252 -2.64 -12.44 8.70
C GLY A 252 -2.39 -12.45 7.19
N VAL A 253 -2.34 -13.63 6.57
CA VAL A 253 -2.19 -13.81 5.12
C VAL A 253 -3.42 -13.25 4.39
N VAL A 254 -4.62 -13.58 4.85
CA VAL A 254 -5.86 -13.03 4.28
C VAL A 254 -5.92 -11.52 4.46
N ARG A 255 -5.55 -11.01 5.65
CA ARG A 255 -5.45 -9.57 5.89
C ARG A 255 -4.46 -8.91 4.92
N ALA A 256 -3.30 -9.52 4.70
CA ALA A 256 -2.30 -9.01 3.76
C ALA A 256 -2.88 -8.91 2.34
N MET A 257 -3.63 -9.92 1.89
CA MET A 257 -4.32 -9.87 0.59
C MET A 257 -5.35 -8.75 0.53
N GLY A 258 -6.15 -8.54 1.59
CA GLY A 258 -7.09 -7.42 1.65
C GLY A 258 -6.40 -6.05 1.64
N ARG A 259 -5.28 -5.90 2.37
CA ARG A 259 -4.48 -4.66 2.39
C ARG A 259 -3.85 -4.36 1.03
N VAL A 260 -3.18 -5.34 0.42
CA VAL A 260 -2.64 -5.20 -0.95
C VAL A 260 -3.76 -4.94 -1.94
N GLY A 261 -4.85 -5.69 -1.84
CA GLY A 261 -6.03 -5.59 -2.68
C GLY A 261 -6.73 -4.24 -2.61
N SER A 262 -6.65 -3.54 -1.47
CA SER A 262 -7.22 -2.19 -1.33
C SER A 262 -6.56 -1.14 -2.24
N VAL A 263 -5.31 -1.38 -2.67
CA VAL A 263 -4.55 -0.48 -3.56
C VAL A 263 -4.34 -1.11 -4.95
N ARG A 264 -4.16 -2.44 -5.00
CA ARG A 264 -3.88 -3.23 -6.20
C ARG A 264 -4.68 -4.54 -6.20
N PRO A 265 -6.00 -4.48 -6.45
CA PRO A 265 -6.86 -5.67 -6.48
C PRO A 265 -6.34 -6.74 -7.45
N ASP A 266 -5.83 -6.31 -8.60
CA ASP A 266 -5.31 -7.18 -9.67
C ASP A 266 -4.21 -8.14 -9.21
N LEU A 267 -3.43 -7.76 -8.20
CA LEU A 267 -2.37 -8.60 -7.65
C LEU A 267 -2.90 -9.77 -6.81
N VAL A 268 -4.15 -9.70 -6.32
CA VAL A 268 -4.70 -10.67 -5.37
C VAL A 268 -5.95 -11.39 -5.87
N LEU A 269 -6.49 -11.03 -7.05
CA LEU A 269 -7.68 -11.70 -7.60
C LEU A 269 -7.52 -13.21 -7.77
N PHE A 270 -6.30 -13.69 -8.01
CA PHE A 270 -6.02 -15.13 -8.12
C PHE A 270 -6.34 -15.91 -6.83
N ALA A 271 -6.30 -15.24 -5.67
CA ALA A 271 -6.53 -15.83 -4.36
C ALA A 271 -8.02 -16.00 -4.04
N LEU A 272 -8.92 -15.30 -4.75
CA LEU A 272 -10.36 -15.30 -4.45
C LEU A 272 -10.99 -16.70 -4.35
N PRO A 273 -10.75 -17.65 -5.29
CA PRO A 273 -11.37 -18.98 -5.22
C PRO A 273 -11.02 -19.76 -3.94
N GLU A 274 -9.78 -19.62 -3.46
CA GLU A 274 -9.29 -20.27 -2.24
C GLU A 274 -9.57 -19.43 -0.97
N MET A 275 -9.80 -18.12 -1.11
CA MET A 275 -10.14 -17.23 -0.01
C MET A 275 -11.60 -17.39 0.43
N ARG A 276 -12.53 -17.57 -0.51
CA ARG A 276 -13.98 -17.67 -0.22
C ARG A 276 -14.34 -18.75 0.82
N PRO A 277 -13.80 -19.99 0.75
CA PRO A 277 -14.08 -21.02 1.75
C PRO A 277 -13.62 -20.66 3.18
N LEU A 278 -12.70 -19.69 3.33
CA LEU A 278 -12.22 -19.27 4.65
C LEU A 278 -13.27 -18.47 5.45
N LEU A 279 -14.41 -18.14 4.85
CA LEU A 279 -15.58 -17.63 5.56
C LEU A 279 -16.19 -18.68 6.51
N ASP A 280 -15.88 -19.97 6.33
CA ASP A 280 -16.31 -21.07 7.19
C ASP A 280 -15.19 -21.58 8.13
N ASP A 281 -14.05 -20.89 8.20
CA ASP A 281 -12.91 -21.29 9.04
C ASP A 281 -13.29 -21.36 10.53
N PRO A 282 -12.82 -22.35 11.31
CA PRO A 282 -13.14 -22.45 12.74
C PRO A 282 -12.67 -21.22 13.55
N ASN A 283 -11.59 -20.56 13.14
CA ASN A 283 -11.06 -19.38 13.81
C ASN A 283 -11.85 -18.11 13.41
N PRO A 284 -12.49 -17.41 14.36
CA PRO A 284 -13.28 -16.22 14.06
C PRO A 284 -12.45 -15.07 13.47
N ASN A 285 -11.15 -14.96 13.80
CA ASN A 285 -10.28 -13.97 13.19
C ASN A 285 -10.08 -14.23 11.70
N VAL A 286 -9.96 -15.49 11.28
CA VAL A 286 -9.86 -15.85 9.86
C VAL A 286 -11.13 -15.47 9.13
N ARG A 287 -12.31 -15.84 9.67
CA ARG A 287 -13.60 -15.48 9.08
C ARG A 287 -13.77 -13.95 8.96
N ALA A 288 -13.44 -13.20 10.02
CA ALA A 288 -13.51 -11.74 10.02
C ALA A 288 -12.60 -11.09 8.97
N GLN A 289 -11.32 -11.48 8.92
CA GLN A 289 -10.38 -10.94 7.93
C GLN A 289 -10.79 -11.33 6.50
N THR A 290 -11.32 -12.54 6.31
CA THR A 290 -11.84 -13.03 5.02
C THR A 290 -13.03 -12.21 4.56
N ALA A 291 -14.02 -12.00 5.43
CA ALA A 291 -15.18 -11.18 5.12
C ALA A 291 -14.76 -9.76 4.74
N TRP A 292 -13.89 -9.13 5.54
CA TRP A 292 -13.36 -7.80 5.23
C TRP A 292 -12.61 -7.76 3.89
N ALA A 293 -11.69 -8.70 3.64
CA ALA A 293 -10.89 -8.73 2.41
C ALA A 293 -11.77 -8.89 1.17
N LEU A 294 -12.77 -9.77 1.21
CA LEU A 294 -13.73 -9.96 0.11
C LEU A 294 -14.56 -8.70 -0.14
N GLY A 295 -14.96 -8.00 0.92
CA GLY A 295 -15.65 -6.71 0.84
C GLY A 295 -14.78 -5.61 0.23
N VAL A 296 -13.50 -5.53 0.59
CA VAL A 296 -12.51 -4.60 0.00
C VAL A 296 -12.31 -4.91 -1.48
N LEU A 297 -12.28 -6.19 -1.84
CA LEU A 297 -12.11 -6.65 -3.22
C LEU A 297 -13.39 -6.57 -4.06
N ASN A 298 -14.52 -6.19 -3.46
CA ASN A 298 -15.83 -6.14 -4.10
C ASN A 298 -16.19 -7.48 -4.77
N ASP A 299 -15.95 -8.59 -4.06
CA ASP A 299 -16.19 -9.93 -4.58
C ASP A 299 -17.69 -10.28 -4.55
N LYS A 300 -18.38 -10.10 -5.68
CA LYS A 300 -19.83 -10.27 -5.79
C LYS A 300 -20.30 -11.72 -5.61
N ASP A 301 -19.43 -12.69 -5.94
CA ASP A 301 -19.75 -14.11 -5.76
C ASP A 301 -19.87 -14.48 -4.28
N SER A 302 -19.25 -13.69 -3.38
CA SER A 302 -19.27 -13.92 -1.94
C SER A 302 -20.52 -13.39 -1.24
N VAL A 303 -21.39 -12.62 -1.91
CA VAL A 303 -22.56 -11.97 -1.26
C VAL A 303 -23.45 -12.97 -0.52
N GLY A 304 -23.67 -14.16 -1.09
CA GLY A 304 -24.44 -15.22 -0.43
C GLY A 304 -23.78 -15.75 0.85
N MET A 305 -22.47 -16.02 0.79
CA MET A 305 -21.68 -16.51 1.93
C MET A 305 -21.58 -15.44 3.04
N LEU A 306 -21.32 -14.18 2.67
CA LEU A 306 -21.31 -13.05 3.60
C LEU A 306 -22.68 -12.84 4.27
N THR A 307 -23.77 -13.06 3.53
CA THR A 307 -25.12 -13.00 4.09
C THR A 307 -25.35 -14.09 5.14
N ALA A 308 -24.90 -15.32 4.88
CA ALA A 308 -24.98 -16.41 5.85
C ALA A 308 -24.17 -16.09 7.13
N LEU A 309 -22.99 -15.49 6.97
CA LEU A 309 -22.09 -15.13 8.06
C LEU A 309 -22.54 -13.89 8.87
N SER A 310 -23.53 -13.14 8.39
CA SER A 310 -24.01 -11.88 9.01
C SER A 310 -24.53 -12.02 10.45
N ARG A 311 -24.84 -13.24 10.89
CA ARG A 311 -25.35 -13.56 12.25
C ARG A 311 -24.28 -14.16 13.16
N ASP A 312 -23.03 -14.24 12.70
CA ASP A 312 -21.95 -14.74 13.53
C ASP A 312 -21.61 -13.73 14.64
N GLU A 313 -21.88 -14.12 15.88
CA GLU A 313 -21.66 -13.30 17.08
C GLU A 313 -20.26 -13.45 17.68
N ALA A 314 -19.38 -14.24 17.06
CA ALA A 314 -18.02 -14.40 17.57
C ALA A 314 -17.31 -13.05 17.62
N ALA A 315 -16.83 -12.70 18.82
CA ALA A 315 -16.13 -11.45 19.07
C ALA A 315 -14.71 -11.50 18.50
N VAL A 316 -14.28 -10.39 17.90
CA VAL A 316 -12.93 -10.22 17.35
C VAL A 316 -12.41 -8.83 17.67
N ASP A 317 -11.10 -8.72 17.88
CA ASP A 317 -10.38 -7.46 17.86
C ASP A 317 -10.04 -7.11 16.41
N PHE A 318 -10.57 -6.00 15.92
CA PHE A 318 -10.46 -5.62 14.52
C PHE A 318 -9.76 -4.27 14.37
N TYR A 319 -8.56 -4.31 13.80
CA TYR A 319 -7.76 -3.11 13.53
C TYR A 319 -8.15 -2.50 12.19
N GLN A 320 -8.55 -1.23 12.21
CA GLN A 320 -8.90 -0.47 11.03
C GLN A 320 -8.63 1.03 11.27
N ASP A 321 -8.09 1.71 10.25
CA ASP A 321 -7.92 3.17 10.23
C ASP A 321 -7.17 3.74 11.45
N GLY A 322 -6.11 3.06 11.89
CA GLY A 322 -5.27 3.50 13.01
C GLY A 322 -5.75 3.07 14.40
N GLU A 323 -6.90 2.41 14.50
CA GLU A 323 -7.55 2.09 15.77
C GLU A 323 -7.90 0.60 15.87
N LEU A 324 -7.92 0.09 17.11
CA LEU A 324 -8.31 -1.30 17.41
C LEU A 324 -9.65 -1.30 18.12
N HIS A 325 -10.65 -1.94 17.51
CA HIS A 325 -12.01 -1.97 18.03
C HIS A 325 -12.48 -3.41 18.29
N LYS A 326 -13.30 -3.58 19.34
CA LYS A 326 -14.08 -4.81 19.51
C LYS A 326 -15.21 -4.82 18.48
N SER A 327 -15.34 -5.92 17.75
CA SER A 327 -16.41 -6.14 16.77
C SER A 327 -16.87 -7.60 16.80
N THR A 328 -17.78 -7.96 15.91
CA THR A 328 -18.16 -9.35 15.65
C THR A 328 -17.93 -9.69 14.18
N VAL A 329 -17.75 -10.99 13.90
CA VAL A 329 -17.63 -11.49 12.53
C VAL A 329 -18.85 -11.07 11.69
N GLY A 330 -20.06 -11.16 12.25
CA GLY A 330 -21.30 -10.77 11.57
C GLY A 330 -21.39 -9.29 11.23
N LEU A 331 -20.91 -8.39 12.11
CA LEU A 331 -20.85 -6.94 11.81
C LEU A 331 -19.90 -6.66 10.65
N ILE A 332 -18.72 -7.27 10.66
CA ILE A 332 -17.72 -7.12 9.58
C ILE A 332 -18.28 -7.70 8.27
N SER A 333 -18.95 -8.86 8.34
CA SER A 333 -19.59 -9.50 7.18
C SER A 333 -20.69 -8.65 6.57
N ASN A 334 -21.52 -7.99 7.39
CA ASN A 334 -22.53 -7.06 6.89
C ASN A 334 -21.91 -5.86 6.17
N ALA A 335 -20.88 -5.23 6.76
CA ALA A 335 -20.18 -4.13 6.13
C ALA A 335 -19.53 -4.54 4.79
N ALA A 336 -18.98 -5.76 4.71
CA ALA A 336 -18.43 -6.31 3.47
C ALA A 336 -19.51 -6.57 2.41
N LYS A 337 -20.62 -7.18 2.80
CA LYS A 337 -21.78 -7.43 1.94
C LYS A 337 -22.32 -6.14 1.33
N ASP A 338 -22.44 -5.08 2.12
CA ASP A 338 -22.94 -3.79 1.65
C ASP A 338 -22.02 -3.15 0.61
N LYS A 339 -20.70 -3.40 0.68
CA LYS A 339 -19.75 -3.00 -0.36
C LYS A 339 -19.90 -3.84 -1.63
N CYS A 340 -20.08 -5.16 -1.51
CA CYS A 340 -20.23 -6.06 -2.65
C CYS A 340 -21.57 -5.90 -3.40
N GLY A 341 -22.62 -5.46 -2.70
CA GLY A 341 -23.97 -5.29 -3.23
C GLY A 341 -24.18 -4.03 -4.08
N GLN A 342 -23.24 -3.09 -4.08
CA GLN A 342 -23.28 -1.84 -4.86
C GLN A 342 -22.76 -2.03 -6.31
#